data_AF-A0A960GD81-F1
#
_entry.id   AF-A0A960GD81-F1
#
_cell.length_a   1.000
_cell.length_b   1.000
_cell.length_c   1.000
_cell.angle_alpha   90.00
_cell.angle_beta   90.00
_cell.angle_gamma   90.00
#
_symmetry.space_group_name_H-M   'P 1'
#
loop_
_entity.id
_entity.type
_entity.pdbx_description
1 polymer ?
#
loop_
_entity_poly.entity_id
_entity_poly.type
_entity_poly.pdbx_seq_one_letter_code
_entity_poly.pdbx_strand_id
1 'polypeptide(L)'
;EDSTRTRISFEAAAKRLSADVINFSAKGSSVSKGESLKDTAQTLQAIGADGVVIRHPASGAPARLASSGWIDAGVLNAGDGTHEHPTQALLDAFTMRRRLFGGANGGGDAGRGRDLDGVSVVIVGDLAHSRVARSNLWLLTTLGAHVTFVAPETLQPYGARTWPVTVRDDLDEALREDDPD
;
A
#
# COMPACT_ATOMS: atom_id res chain seq x y z
N GLU A 1 -6.84 -12.88 -0.92
CA GLU A 1 -5.39 -13.24 -0.89
C GLU A 1 -4.97 -13.37 0.56
N ASP A 2 -4.13 -14.35 0.90
CA ASP A 2 -3.75 -14.61 2.29
C ASP A 2 -2.79 -13.50 2.79
N SER A 3 -3.08 -12.90 3.95
CA SER A 3 -2.16 -12.00 4.65
C SER A 3 -2.46 -11.93 6.14
N THR A 4 -1.55 -12.49 6.94
CA THR A 4 -1.69 -12.53 8.40
C THR A 4 -1.41 -11.16 9.02
N ARG A 5 -0.35 -10.45 8.60
CA ARG A 5 0.07 -9.18 9.21
C ARG A 5 -0.87 -8.01 8.87
N THR A 6 -1.25 -7.86 7.60
CA THR A 6 -2.16 -6.79 7.17
C THR A 6 -3.54 -6.96 7.84
N ARG A 7 -4.08 -8.18 7.89
CA ARG A 7 -5.37 -8.43 8.53
C ARG A 7 -5.35 -8.14 10.03
N ILE A 8 -4.36 -8.67 10.76
CA ILE A 8 -4.28 -8.47 12.22
C ILE A 8 -4.10 -6.99 12.58
N SER A 9 -3.32 -6.24 11.79
CA SER A 9 -3.13 -4.80 12.04
C SER A 9 -4.42 -3.99 11.81
N PHE A 10 -5.18 -4.26 10.75
CA PHE A 10 -6.49 -3.63 10.54
C PHE A 10 -7.50 -4.01 11.64
N GLU A 11 -7.58 -5.29 12.00
CA GLU A 11 -8.49 -5.74 13.06
C GLU A 11 -8.15 -5.09 14.41
N ALA A 12 -6.86 -5.02 14.76
CA ALA A 12 -6.41 -4.35 15.98
C ALA A 12 -6.69 -2.84 15.94
N ALA A 13 -6.49 -2.18 14.80
CA ALA A 13 -6.78 -0.76 14.64
C ALA A 13 -8.28 -0.46 14.77
N ALA A 14 -9.14 -1.24 14.11
CA ALA A 14 -10.59 -1.12 14.21
C ALA A 14 -11.08 -1.31 15.65
N LYS A 15 -10.63 -2.38 16.33
CA LYS A 15 -10.97 -2.62 17.74
C LYS A 15 -10.51 -1.51 18.68
N ARG A 16 -9.33 -0.92 18.45
CA ARG A 16 -8.85 0.24 19.22
C ARG A 16 -9.69 1.50 19.02
N LEU A 17 -10.37 1.60 17.89
CA LEU A 17 -11.32 2.65 17.57
C LEU A 17 -12.76 2.26 17.95
N SER A 18 -12.94 1.17 18.71
CA SER A 18 -14.23 0.64 19.15
C SER A 18 -15.17 0.21 18.01
N ALA A 19 -14.62 -0.09 16.83
CA ALA A 19 -15.40 -0.64 15.72
C ALA A 19 -15.60 -2.15 15.87
N ASP A 20 -16.79 -2.61 15.50
CA ASP A 20 -17.08 -4.04 15.33
C ASP A 20 -16.43 -4.56 14.05
N VAL A 21 -15.77 -5.72 14.13
CA VAL A 21 -15.04 -6.31 13.00
C VAL A 21 -15.67 -7.63 12.61
N ILE A 22 -16.17 -7.69 11.38
CA ILE A 22 -16.67 -8.92 10.75
C ILE A 22 -15.59 -9.41 9.78
N ASN A 23 -14.96 -10.53 10.11
CA ASN A 23 -13.97 -11.14 9.25
C ASN A 23 -14.64 -12.03 8.19
N PHE A 24 -14.45 -11.67 6.92
CA PHE A 24 -14.90 -12.47 5.78
C PHE A 24 -13.69 -13.03 5.02
N SER A 25 -13.60 -14.36 4.91
CA SER A 25 -12.53 -15.04 4.16
C SER A 25 -13.12 -15.74 2.95
N ALA A 26 -12.52 -15.57 1.77
CA ALA A 26 -12.89 -16.32 0.57
C ALA A 26 -12.62 -17.83 0.71
N LYS A 27 -11.62 -18.21 1.51
CA LYS A 27 -11.26 -19.59 1.80
C LYS A 27 -12.28 -20.15 2.80
N GLY A 28 -13.32 -20.81 2.27
CA GLY A 28 -14.41 -21.41 3.05
C GLY A 28 -15.76 -20.68 3.00
N SER A 29 -15.90 -19.57 2.27
CA SER A 29 -17.18 -18.84 2.07
C SER A 29 -17.75 -19.03 0.66
N SER A 30 -18.95 -18.52 0.41
CA SER A 30 -19.64 -18.58 -0.89
C SER A 30 -18.85 -17.98 -2.07
N VAL A 31 -17.83 -17.16 -1.83
CA VAL A 31 -16.88 -16.69 -2.86
C VAL A 31 -16.11 -17.85 -3.51
N SER A 32 -15.81 -18.92 -2.76
CA SER A 32 -15.19 -20.13 -3.36
C SER A 32 -16.14 -20.89 -4.28
N LYS A 33 -17.44 -20.58 -4.25
CA LYS A 33 -18.49 -21.14 -5.12
C LYS A 33 -18.83 -20.24 -6.31
N GLY A 34 -18.05 -19.17 -6.54
CA GLY A 34 -18.24 -18.27 -7.69
C GLY A 34 -19.12 -17.06 -7.44
N GLU A 35 -19.38 -16.70 -6.18
CA GLU A 35 -20.07 -15.45 -5.83
C GLU A 35 -19.25 -14.24 -6.30
N SER A 36 -19.92 -13.27 -6.94
CA SER A 36 -19.24 -12.11 -7.52
C SER A 36 -18.80 -11.12 -6.44
N LEU A 37 -17.78 -10.31 -6.74
CA LEU A 37 -17.36 -9.21 -5.86
C LEU A 37 -18.53 -8.28 -5.49
N LYS A 38 -19.46 -8.08 -6.43
CA LYS A 38 -20.66 -7.27 -6.22
C LYS A 38 -21.58 -7.90 -5.17
N ASP A 39 -21.89 -9.18 -5.31
CA ASP A 39 -22.82 -9.87 -4.42
C ASP A 39 -22.28 -9.94 -2.99
N THR A 40 -20.98 -10.23 -2.84
CA THR A 40 -20.31 -10.20 -1.53
C THR A 40 -20.38 -8.79 -0.92
N ALA A 41 -20.11 -7.74 -1.70
CA ALA A 41 -20.17 -6.37 -1.21
C ALA A 41 -21.58 -5.98 -0.75
N GLN A 42 -22.60 -6.31 -1.55
CA GLN A 42 -23.99 -6.00 -1.21
C GLN A 42 -24.47 -6.77 0.03
N THR A 43 -23.96 -7.99 0.22
CA THR A 43 -24.19 -8.76 1.45
C THR A 43 -23.59 -8.07 2.67
N LEU A 44 -22.33 -7.59 2.58
CA LEU A 44 -21.68 -6.86 3.68
C LEU A 44 -22.43 -5.56 4.02
N GLN A 45 -22.92 -4.82 3.03
CA GLN A 45 -23.75 -3.65 3.25
C GLN A 45 -25.08 -4.00 3.94
N ALA A 46 -25.74 -5.08 3.51
CA ALA A 46 -27.01 -5.50 4.12
C ALA A 46 -26.86 -5.90 5.60
N ILE A 47 -25.66 -6.30 6.02
CA ILE A 47 -25.32 -6.60 7.42
C ILE A 47 -25.01 -5.30 8.22
N GLY A 48 -24.95 -4.15 7.55
CA GLY A 48 -24.74 -2.85 8.18
C GLY A 48 -23.27 -2.43 8.29
N ALA A 49 -22.39 -2.89 7.38
CA ALA A 49 -20.99 -2.49 7.38
C ALA A 49 -20.81 -1.03 6.91
N ASP A 50 -20.26 -0.16 7.77
CA ASP A 50 -19.90 1.23 7.42
C ASP A 50 -18.64 1.35 6.54
N GLY A 51 -17.81 0.31 6.56
CA GLY A 51 -16.55 0.27 5.81
C GLY A 51 -16.08 -1.13 5.47
N VAL A 52 -15.41 -1.25 4.34
CA VAL A 52 -14.88 -2.51 3.80
C VAL A 52 -13.38 -2.39 3.59
N VAL A 53 -12.61 -3.16 4.37
CA VAL A 53 -11.19 -3.39 4.11
C VAL A 53 -11.06 -4.58 3.17
N ILE A 54 -10.59 -4.33 1.95
CA ILE A 54 -10.54 -5.34 0.89
C ILE A 54 -9.10 -5.62 0.46
N ARG A 55 -8.76 -6.91 0.35
CA ARG A 55 -7.55 -7.39 -0.33
C ARG A 55 -7.94 -8.39 -1.41
N HIS A 56 -7.62 -8.10 -2.66
CA HIS A 56 -8.13 -8.84 -3.82
C HIS A 56 -7.00 -9.19 -4.80
N PRO A 57 -6.99 -10.38 -5.43
CA PRO A 57 -5.93 -10.72 -6.40
C PRO A 57 -5.99 -9.90 -7.69
N ALA A 58 -7.17 -9.44 -8.09
CA ALA A 58 -7.33 -8.61 -9.28
C ALA A 58 -7.07 -7.13 -8.98
N SER A 59 -6.14 -6.53 -9.72
CA SER A 59 -5.87 -5.09 -9.69
C SER A 59 -7.11 -4.28 -10.08
N GLY A 60 -7.32 -3.16 -9.38
CA GLY A 60 -8.46 -2.26 -9.57
C GLY A 60 -9.76 -2.73 -8.91
N ALA A 61 -9.80 -3.91 -8.27
CA ALA A 61 -11.00 -4.38 -7.60
C ALA A 61 -11.50 -3.44 -6.47
N PRO A 62 -10.64 -2.89 -5.59
CA PRO A 62 -11.06 -1.92 -4.58
C PRO A 62 -11.61 -0.63 -5.21
N ALA A 63 -10.95 -0.12 -6.24
CA ALA A 63 -11.39 1.07 -6.96
C ALA A 63 -12.76 0.86 -7.63
N ARG A 64 -12.95 -0.30 -8.30
CA ARG A 64 -14.24 -0.68 -8.87
C ARG A 64 -15.32 -0.78 -7.80
N LEU A 65 -15.02 -1.38 -6.65
CA LEU A 65 -15.97 -1.47 -5.56
C LEU A 65 -16.40 -0.07 -5.08
N ALA A 66 -15.42 0.83 -4.89
CA ALA A 66 -15.67 2.20 -4.45
C ALA A 66 -16.44 3.07 -5.47
N SER A 67 -16.25 2.86 -6.77
CA SER A 67 -16.80 3.74 -7.82
C SER A 67 -18.05 3.22 -8.52
N SER A 68 -18.46 1.97 -8.24
CA SER A 68 -19.53 1.28 -8.98
C SER A 68 -20.95 1.61 -8.50
N GLY A 69 -21.09 2.22 -7.32
CA GLY A 69 -22.38 2.44 -6.67
C GLY A 69 -23.04 1.14 -6.16
N TRP A 70 -22.29 0.05 -6.01
CA TRP A 70 -22.83 -1.21 -5.47
C TRP A 70 -23.10 -1.14 -3.96
N ILE A 71 -22.32 -0.33 -3.25
CA ILE A 71 -22.41 -0.11 -1.81
C ILE A 71 -22.19 1.37 -1.47
N ASP A 72 -22.70 1.79 -0.31
CA ASP A 72 -22.54 3.09 0.33
C ASP A 72 -21.74 2.91 1.64
N ALA A 73 -20.48 2.48 1.49
CA ALA A 73 -19.56 2.24 2.59
C ALA A 73 -18.14 2.62 2.17
N GLY A 74 -17.32 3.08 3.12
CA GLY A 74 -15.93 3.45 2.84
C GLY A 74 -15.10 2.24 2.42
N VAL A 75 -14.33 2.33 1.34
CA VAL A 75 -13.48 1.22 0.84
C VAL A 75 -12.01 1.50 1.14
N LEU A 76 -11.38 0.58 1.87
CA LEU A 76 -9.95 0.62 2.18
C LEU A 76 -9.20 -0.49 1.45
N ASN A 77 -8.26 -0.11 0.58
CA ASN A 77 -7.41 -1.05 -0.15
C ASN A 77 -6.29 -1.60 0.76
N ALA A 78 -6.37 -2.88 1.09
CA ALA A 78 -5.36 -3.65 1.83
C ALA A 78 -4.44 -4.48 0.91
N GLY A 79 -4.47 -4.21 -0.40
CA GLY A 79 -3.66 -4.83 -1.44
C GLY A 79 -4.50 -5.32 -2.63
N ASP A 80 -4.17 -4.92 -3.85
CA ASP A 80 -4.84 -5.40 -5.07
C ASP A 80 -3.87 -5.88 -6.17
N GLY A 81 -3.74 -7.19 -6.32
CA GLY A 81 -2.81 -7.79 -7.29
C GLY A 81 -1.39 -7.24 -7.14
N THR A 82 -0.80 -6.78 -8.24
CA THR A 82 0.51 -6.10 -8.31
C THR A 82 0.37 -4.57 -8.47
N HIS A 83 -0.81 -4.02 -8.16
CA HIS A 83 -1.13 -2.62 -8.40
C HIS A 83 -0.80 -1.74 -7.20
N GLU A 84 -1.57 -1.80 -6.10
CA GLU A 84 -1.35 -0.90 -4.96
C GLU A 84 -1.44 -1.62 -3.60
N HIS A 85 -0.74 -1.09 -2.61
CA HIS A 85 -0.92 -1.34 -1.17
C HIS A 85 -0.74 -0.02 -0.38
N PRO A 86 -1.71 0.93 -0.47
CA PRO A 86 -1.50 2.30 0.00
C PRO A 86 -1.17 2.43 1.49
N THR A 87 -1.77 1.59 2.34
CA THR A 87 -1.50 1.61 3.78
C THR A 87 -0.09 1.15 4.16
N GLN A 88 0.55 0.32 3.32
CA GLN A 88 1.94 -0.06 3.51
C GLN A 88 2.85 1.12 3.17
N ALA A 89 2.59 1.82 2.06
CA ALA A 89 3.36 3.01 1.70
C ALA A 89 3.24 4.12 2.75
N LEU A 90 2.04 4.34 3.30
CA LEU A 90 1.84 5.29 4.40
C LEU A 90 2.63 4.90 5.65
N LEU A 91 2.73 3.60 5.98
CA LEU A 91 3.55 3.10 7.09
C LEU A 91 5.05 3.31 6.81
N ASP A 92 5.51 3.08 5.58
CA ASP A 92 6.91 3.25 5.20
C ASP A 92 7.31 4.74 5.27
N ALA A 93 6.47 5.63 4.72
CA ALA A 93 6.66 7.09 4.83
C ALA A 93 6.62 7.58 6.28
N PHE A 94 5.71 7.06 7.11
CA PHE A 94 5.68 7.36 8.54
C PHE A 94 6.99 6.94 9.23
N THR A 95 7.52 5.77 8.87
CA THR A 95 8.75 5.23 9.46
C THR A 95 9.95 6.08 9.07
N MET A 96 10.08 6.46 7.79
CA MET A 96 11.14 7.35 7.30
C MET A 96 11.08 8.72 8.00
N ARG A 97 9.90 9.36 8.04
CA ARG A 97 9.70 10.65 8.73
C ARG A 97 10.14 10.59 10.19
N ARG A 98 9.74 9.54 10.91
CA ARG A 98 10.12 9.35 12.32
C ARG A 98 11.62 9.14 12.48
N ARG A 99 12.26 8.42 11.55
CA ARG A 99 13.69 8.11 11.62
C ARG A 99 14.58 9.30 11.25
N LEU A 100 14.20 10.07 10.24
CA LEU A 100 14.99 11.18 9.71
C LEU A 100 14.74 12.48 10.48
N PHE A 101 13.51 12.73 10.93
CA PHE A 101 13.10 14.00 11.52
C PHE A 101 12.65 13.90 12.99
N GLY A 102 12.70 12.70 13.58
CA GLY A 102 12.19 12.43 14.93
C GLY A 102 12.98 13.08 16.09
N GLY A 103 14.23 13.48 15.87
CA GLY A 103 15.13 14.04 16.90
C GLY A 103 15.44 13.10 18.08
N ALA A 104 16.48 13.42 18.86
CA ALA A 104 16.90 12.62 20.03
C ALA A 104 15.92 12.68 21.22
N ASN A 105 15.01 13.67 21.25
CA ASN A 105 14.08 13.92 22.35
C ASN A 105 12.63 13.50 22.08
N GLY A 106 12.39 12.65 21.07
CA GLY A 106 11.35 11.61 21.06
C GLY A 106 9.93 11.97 21.50
N GLY A 107 9.46 13.21 21.31
CA GLY A 107 8.04 13.53 21.45
C GLY A 107 7.25 12.73 20.42
N GLY A 108 6.13 12.13 20.81
CA GLY A 108 5.34 11.17 20.00
C GLY A 108 4.84 11.65 18.64
N ASP A 109 5.14 12.90 18.26
CA ASP A 109 4.68 13.58 17.05
C ASP A 109 5.84 14.09 16.16
N ALA A 110 7.09 13.77 16.50
CA ALA A 110 8.25 14.29 15.77
C ALA A 110 8.28 13.78 14.31
N GLY A 111 8.24 14.71 13.36
CA GLY A 111 8.16 14.45 11.92
C GLY A 111 6.73 14.31 11.35
N ARG A 112 5.68 14.43 12.17
CA ARG A 112 4.30 14.39 11.66
C ARG A 112 4.02 15.61 10.77
N GLY A 113 3.44 15.36 9.61
CA GLY A 113 3.10 16.40 8.63
C GLY A 113 4.30 17.01 7.90
N ARG A 114 5.53 16.53 8.13
CA ARG A 114 6.73 16.96 7.39
C ARG A 114 6.84 16.22 6.07
N ASP A 115 7.13 16.92 4.99
CA ASP A 115 7.47 16.28 3.72
C ASP A 115 8.85 15.61 3.77
N LEU A 116 9.17 14.87 2.71
CA LEU A 116 10.43 14.16 2.48
C LEU A 116 11.25 14.86 1.40
N ASP A 117 11.11 16.18 1.25
CA ASP A 117 11.85 16.98 0.28
C ASP A 117 13.36 16.76 0.41
N GLY A 118 13.98 16.41 -0.71
CA GLY A 118 15.43 16.18 -0.80
C GLY A 118 15.91 14.86 -0.18
N VAL A 119 15.01 14.02 0.33
CA VAL A 119 15.34 12.66 0.80
C VAL A 119 15.52 11.74 -0.41
N SER A 120 16.64 11.03 -0.48
CA SER A 120 16.92 10.02 -1.50
C SER A 120 16.51 8.63 -1.01
N VAL A 121 15.65 7.94 -1.75
CA VAL A 121 15.15 6.59 -1.41
C VAL A 121 15.42 5.62 -2.55
N VAL A 122 16.22 4.58 -2.27
CA VAL A 122 16.50 3.48 -3.20
C VAL A 122 15.60 2.28 -2.86
N ILE A 123 14.83 1.80 -3.85
CA ILE A 123 13.96 0.62 -3.73
C ILE A 123 14.51 -0.48 -4.65
N VAL A 124 14.85 -1.62 -4.05
CA VAL A 124 15.57 -2.72 -4.72
C VAL A 124 14.74 -4.00 -4.71
N GLY A 125 14.74 -4.76 -5.82
CA GLY A 125 14.24 -6.14 -5.86
C GLY A 125 13.30 -6.46 -7.01
N ASP A 126 12.29 -7.29 -6.77
CA ASP A 126 11.25 -7.59 -7.77
C ASP A 126 10.23 -6.45 -7.86
N LEU A 127 10.57 -5.44 -8.66
CA LEU A 127 9.77 -4.22 -8.79
C LEU A 127 8.56 -4.44 -9.71
N ALA A 128 8.69 -5.30 -10.73
CA ALA A 128 7.63 -5.65 -11.67
C ALA A 128 6.37 -6.19 -10.99
N HIS A 129 6.53 -6.92 -9.88
CA HIS A 129 5.42 -7.53 -9.14
C HIS A 129 5.14 -6.84 -7.79
N SER A 130 5.89 -5.81 -7.41
CA SER A 130 5.77 -5.17 -6.11
C SER A 130 4.76 -4.02 -6.11
N ARG A 131 3.54 -4.33 -5.67
CA ARG A 131 2.54 -3.32 -5.28
C ARG A 131 3.04 -2.35 -4.22
N VAL A 132 4.00 -2.77 -3.38
CA VAL A 132 4.58 -1.92 -2.33
C VAL A 132 5.53 -0.89 -2.95
N ALA A 133 6.42 -1.32 -3.86
CA ALA A 133 7.32 -0.42 -4.57
C ALA A 133 6.54 0.63 -5.38
N ARG A 134 5.46 0.20 -6.05
CA ARG A 134 4.60 1.09 -6.82
C ARG A 134 3.84 2.10 -5.94
N SER A 135 3.23 1.68 -4.84
CA SER A 135 2.61 2.63 -3.90
C SER A 135 3.62 3.58 -3.27
N ASN A 136 4.82 3.10 -2.94
CA ASN A 136 5.89 3.94 -2.40
C ASN A 136 6.36 4.96 -3.42
N LEU A 137 6.55 4.59 -4.68
CA LEU A 137 6.93 5.56 -5.72
C LEU A 137 5.97 6.76 -5.73
N TRP A 138 4.67 6.52 -5.87
CA TRP A 138 3.71 7.61 -5.95
C TRP A 138 3.67 8.45 -4.68
N LEU A 139 3.65 7.82 -3.50
CA LEU A 139 3.60 8.54 -2.24
C LEU A 139 4.88 9.34 -1.98
N LEU A 140 6.05 8.71 -2.11
CA LEU A 140 7.32 9.33 -1.76
C LEU A 140 7.66 10.48 -2.70
N THR A 141 7.43 10.32 -4.01
CA THR A 141 7.57 11.44 -4.95
C THR A 141 6.58 12.56 -4.63
N THR A 142 5.34 12.24 -4.23
CA THR A 142 4.36 13.27 -3.80
C THR A 142 4.83 14.03 -2.56
N LEU A 143 5.57 13.36 -1.67
CA LEU A 143 6.19 13.96 -0.50
C LEU A 143 7.55 14.61 -0.80
N GLY A 144 7.97 14.74 -2.06
CA GLY A 144 9.20 15.43 -2.45
C GLY A 144 10.49 14.60 -2.40
N ALA A 145 10.40 13.30 -2.13
CA ALA A 145 11.57 12.42 -2.14
C ALA A 145 12.01 12.08 -3.57
N HIS A 146 13.32 11.89 -3.75
CA HIS A 146 13.91 11.33 -4.95
C HIS A 146 13.90 9.81 -4.85
N VAL A 147 13.19 9.13 -5.76
CA VAL A 147 13.07 7.67 -5.74
C VAL A 147 13.93 7.07 -6.84
N THR A 148 14.78 6.10 -6.49
CA THR A 148 15.49 5.23 -7.43
C THR A 148 14.97 3.81 -7.32
N PHE A 149 14.73 3.19 -8.48
CA PHE A 149 14.43 1.77 -8.63
C PHE A 149 15.68 1.03 -9.10
N VAL A 150 16.04 -0.03 -8.38
CA VAL A 150 17.18 -0.89 -8.71
C VAL A 150 16.72 -2.33 -8.87
N ALA A 151 16.82 -2.84 -10.09
CA ALA A 151 16.52 -4.22 -10.41
C ALA A 151 17.11 -4.60 -11.78
N PRO A 152 17.40 -5.90 -12.02
CA PRO A 152 17.63 -6.39 -13.37
C PRO A 152 16.45 -6.02 -14.28
N GLU A 153 16.71 -5.80 -15.57
CA GLU A 153 15.68 -5.36 -16.54
C GLU A 153 14.44 -6.27 -16.55
N THR A 154 14.60 -7.58 -16.31
CA THR A 154 13.50 -8.56 -16.23
C THR A 154 12.58 -8.38 -15.02
N LEU A 155 13.02 -7.67 -13.99
CA LEU A 155 12.29 -7.37 -12.76
C LEU A 155 11.91 -5.89 -12.66
N GLN A 156 12.16 -5.10 -13.71
CA GLN A 156 11.70 -3.72 -13.78
C GLN A 156 10.21 -3.66 -14.19
N PRO A 157 9.41 -2.74 -13.64
CA PRO A 157 8.04 -2.55 -14.08
C PRO A 157 8.00 -2.06 -15.53
N TYR A 158 7.07 -2.57 -16.32
CA TYR A 158 6.87 -2.10 -17.69
C TYR A 158 6.58 -0.60 -17.71
N GLY A 159 7.41 0.16 -18.43
CA GLY A 159 7.29 1.61 -18.53
C GLY A 159 7.81 2.38 -17.32
N ALA A 160 8.53 1.76 -16.37
CA ALA A 160 9.06 2.47 -15.19
C ALA A 160 9.88 3.72 -15.56
N ARG A 161 10.58 3.70 -16.69
CA ARG A 161 11.38 4.83 -17.20
C ARG A 161 10.53 6.07 -17.60
N THR A 162 9.19 5.95 -17.70
CA THR A 162 8.28 7.08 -17.93
C THR A 162 7.64 7.61 -16.64
N TRP A 163 7.90 6.97 -15.51
CA TRP A 163 7.42 7.38 -14.20
C TRP A 163 8.41 8.38 -13.57
N PRO A 164 8.02 9.12 -12.50
CA PRO A 164 8.92 10.04 -11.83
C PRO A 164 9.92 9.31 -10.91
N VAL A 165 10.73 8.43 -11.51
CA VAL A 165 11.68 7.54 -10.82
C VAL A 165 12.97 7.44 -11.64
N THR A 166 14.11 7.38 -10.95
CA THR A 166 15.38 7.00 -11.58
C THR A 166 15.44 5.47 -11.66
N VAL A 167 15.82 4.90 -12.82
CA VAL A 167 15.91 3.44 -12.99
C VAL A 167 17.36 3.04 -13.21
N ARG A 168 17.89 2.17 -12.34
CA ARG A 168 19.23 1.58 -12.42
C ARG A 168 19.14 0.05 -12.38
N ASP A 169 20.15 -0.61 -12.92
CA ASP A 169 20.30 -2.07 -12.93
C ASP A 169 21.39 -2.56 -11.96
N ASP A 170 22.32 -1.68 -11.56
CA ASP A 170 23.39 -1.96 -10.61
C ASP A 170 23.14 -1.30 -9.25
N LEU A 171 23.24 -2.10 -8.17
CA LEU A 171 23.03 -1.63 -6.81
C LEU A 171 24.20 -0.81 -6.27
N ASP A 172 25.43 -1.22 -6.57
CA ASP A 172 26.62 -0.53 -6.07
C ASP A 172 26.75 0.86 -6.70
N GLU A 173 26.33 1.02 -7.95
CA GLU A 173 26.14 2.30 -8.61
C GLU A 173 25.04 3.13 -7.94
N ALA A 174 23.85 2.57 -7.72
CA ALA A 174 22.76 3.29 -7.08
C ALA A 174 23.14 3.82 -5.70
N LEU A 175 23.79 3.00 -4.86
CA LEU A 175 24.22 3.41 -3.53
C LEU A 175 25.27 4.51 -3.56
N ARG A 176 26.14 4.54 -4.57
CA ARG A 176 27.20 5.55 -4.72
C ARG A 176 26.69 6.87 -5.29
N GLU A 177 25.84 6.79 -6.32
CA GLU A 177 25.37 7.96 -7.05
C GLU A 177 24.18 8.64 -6.36
N ASP A 178 23.28 7.86 -5.77
CA ASP A 178 22.04 8.38 -5.18
C ASP A 178 22.16 8.62 -3.66
N ASP A 179 23.19 8.06 -3.01
CA ASP A 179 23.53 8.21 -1.58
C ASP A 179 22.28 8.24 -0.67
N PRO A 180 21.49 7.14 -0.60
CA PRO A 180 20.18 7.14 0.04
C PRO A 180 20.26 7.38 1.56
N ASP A 181 19.27 8.13 2.08
CA ASP A 181 19.16 8.53 3.50
C ASP A 181 18.67 7.42 4.47
#